data_AF-A0A960T0Q9-F1
#
_entry.id   AF-A0A960T0Q9-F1
#
_cell.length_a   1.000
_cell.length_b   1.000
_cell.length_c   1.000
_cell.angle_alpha   90.00
_cell.angle_beta   90.00
_cell.angle_gamma   90.00
#
_symmetry.space_group_name_H-M   'P 1'
#
loop_
_entity.id
_entity.type
_entity.pdbx_description
1 polymer ?
#
loop_
_entity_poly.entity_id
_entity_poly.type
_entity_poly.pdbx_seq_one_letter_code
_entity_poly.pdbx_strand_id
1 'polypeptide(L)'
;MSAAPFPSLFAESSAWQVFASGQAEGRISAGGEPGVLRLDYDFHGGGGFIAIRREIPILLPPTFRIVFRLRGEGPPNHFECKVAAPGGADVWRHLRQDFRLPETWKPLEIRERDLPFAWGPSGGGAPGDVAAVELVIAAGPGGAGWIEFRDAELIDETPRDDARVSCSSQADGFPCDDVFPATRSGWRAAESDDAPWWLVDFGRAQRFGGLVIGWPEEPRSRRYAIERSNDGESWTTVHECADARGGRSFIAVPGGEARMLRVRFANAAQAAIRSLRLEPDAFSSTPNEFLHHVAHEFPRGWHARYWHREQSFWTPVGSPEGRRRALINEEGLVEIDEGEFSLEPFLTTNDGLVTWADVDTEASLARGGLPVPAVRWRSKSLRLDILPWVDGSGETLTLHVTYRLRRLRAKGPLRLFVAARPWQVNPPWQAFRNLGGRSDVRSIECHPSGLRVEGREVVTTPPPAARGAATFEQGGVLPW
;
A
#
# COMPACT_ATOMS: atom_id res chain seq x y z
N MET A 1 -26.72 -6.42 23.81
CA MET A 1 -26.04 -5.56 22.83
C MET A 1 -25.57 -4.33 23.58
N SER A 2 -24.32 -4.31 24.07
CA SER A 2 -23.75 -3.09 24.64
C SER A 2 -23.73 -2.05 23.52
N ALA A 3 -24.26 -0.85 23.76
CA ALA A 3 -24.09 0.26 22.83
C ALA A 3 -22.59 0.36 22.48
N ALA A 4 -22.26 0.61 21.21
CA ALA A 4 -20.88 0.88 20.81
C ALA A 4 -20.34 1.97 21.76
N PRO A 5 -19.13 1.85 22.33
CA PRO A 5 -18.70 2.72 23.43
C PRO A 5 -18.40 4.17 22.98
N PHE A 6 -18.43 4.42 21.66
CA PHE A 6 -18.04 5.67 21.02
C PHE A 6 -18.98 6.87 21.29
N PRO A 7 -20.33 6.76 21.32
CA PRO A 7 -21.21 7.87 21.67
C PRO A 7 -21.02 8.42 23.09
N SER A 8 -20.42 7.62 23.98
CA SER A 8 -20.07 8.03 25.35
C SER A 8 -18.60 8.46 25.51
N LEU A 9 -17.87 8.70 24.41
CA LEU A 9 -16.43 8.97 24.42
C LEU A 9 -16.03 10.18 25.30
N PHE A 10 -16.91 11.16 25.46
CA PHE A 10 -16.66 12.37 26.27
C PHE A 10 -17.51 12.45 27.54
N ALA A 11 -18.27 11.41 27.89
CA ALA A 11 -19.21 11.45 29.02
C ALA A 11 -18.53 11.47 30.40
N GLU A 12 -17.39 10.80 30.54
CA GLU A 12 -16.69 10.61 31.82
C GLU A 12 -15.28 11.17 31.75
N SER A 13 -15.05 12.35 32.32
CA SER A 13 -13.74 12.98 32.36
C SER A 13 -12.70 12.18 33.16
N SER A 14 -13.13 11.43 34.18
CA SER A 14 -12.27 10.53 34.96
C SER A 14 -11.74 9.32 34.18
N ALA A 15 -12.33 9.01 33.02
CA ALA A 15 -11.84 7.94 32.14
C ALA A 15 -10.65 8.39 31.26
N TRP A 16 -10.30 9.68 31.30
CA TRP A 16 -9.20 10.24 30.53
C TRP A 16 -7.97 10.51 31.41
N GLN A 17 -6.80 10.25 30.83
CA GLN A 17 -5.49 10.54 31.43
C GLN A 17 -4.85 11.72 30.69
N VAL A 18 -4.04 12.51 31.40
CA VAL A 18 -3.28 13.63 30.82
C VAL A 18 -1.80 13.29 30.80
N PHE A 19 -1.16 13.53 29.66
CA PHE A 19 0.28 13.46 29.47
C PHE A 19 0.77 14.79 28.92
N ALA A 20 1.77 15.39 29.52
CA ALA A 20 2.36 16.64 29.04
C ALA A 20 3.88 16.52 28.99
N SER A 21 4.50 17.13 27.99
CA SER A 21 5.95 17.11 27.81
C SER A 21 6.61 18.37 28.37
N GLY A 22 7.80 18.21 28.96
CA GLY A 22 8.60 19.36 29.39
C GLY A 22 7.92 20.12 30.53
N GLN A 23 7.68 21.42 30.33
CA GLN A 23 7.02 22.28 31.30
C GLN A 23 5.52 22.46 31.02
N ALA A 24 4.98 21.86 29.96
CA ALA A 24 3.58 22.03 29.62
C ALA A 24 2.67 21.41 30.70
N GLU A 25 1.52 22.04 30.93
CA GLU A 25 0.50 21.56 31.85
C GLU A 25 -0.83 21.39 31.12
N GLY A 26 -1.55 20.33 31.46
CA GLY A 26 -2.91 20.06 30.98
C GLY A 26 -3.81 19.62 32.11
N ARG A 27 -5.06 20.06 32.11
CA ARG A 27 -6.07 19.66 33.08
C ARG A 27 -7.37 19.29 32.39
N ILE A 28 -7.86 18.10 32.68
CA ILE A 28 -9.17 17.64 32.22
C ILE A 28 -10.24 17.95 33.26
N SER A 29 -11.42 18.36 32.81
CA SER A 29 -12.61 18.49 33.63
C SER A 29 -13.88 18.14 32.84
N ALA A 30 -14.99 17.94 33.55
CA ALA A 30 -16.30 17.94 32.90
C ALA A 30 -16.63 19.38 32.48
N GLY A 31 -17.18 19.56 31.27
CA GLY A 31 -17.65 20.87 30.81
C GLY A 31 -18.91 21.32 31.53
N GLY A 32 -19.42 22.51 31.16
CA GLY A 32 -20.63 23.09 31.75
C GLY A 32 -21.94 22.34 31.45
N GLU A 33 -21.91 21.35 30.54
CA GLU A 33 -23.05 20.54 30.11
C GLU A 33 -22.68 19.03 30.19
N PRO A 34 -23.66 18.14 30.46
CA PRO A 34 -23.42 16.69 30.42
C PRO A 34 -22.88 16.23 29.05
N GLY A 35 -21.91 15.32 29.06
CA GLY A 35 -21.32 14.80 27.81
C GLY A 35 -20.25 15.68 27.18
N VAL A 36 -19.87 16.79 27.84
CA VAL A 36 -18.77 17.67 27.40
C VAL A 36 -17.51 17.36 28.19
N LEU A 37 -16.42 17.07 27.47
CA LEU A 37 -15.06 16.97 28.01
C LEU A 37 -14.33 18.28 27.77
N ARG A 38 -13.70 18.85 28.81
CA ARG A 38 -12.87 20.05 28.69
C ARG A 38 -11.41 19.71 28.98
N LEU A 39 -10.51 20.26 28.17
CA LEU A 39 -9.06 20.30 28.39
C LEU A 39 -8.61 21.76 28.45
N ASP A 40 -8.13 22.19 29.62
CA ASP A 40 -7.37 23.43 29.78
C ASP A 40 -5.88 23.12 29.61
N TYR A 41 -5.13 23.96 28.89
CA TYR A 41 -3.71 23.74 28.61
C TYR A 41 -2.89 25.04 28.77
N ASP A 42 -1.63 24.89 29.19
CA ASP A 42 -0.64 25.97 29.19
C ASP A 42 0.76 25.42 28.85
N PHE A 43 1.41 25.99 27.84
CA PHE A 43 2.79 25.65 27.49
C PHE A 43 3.84 26.46 28.27
N HIS A 44 3.43 27.44 29.07
CA HIS A 44 4.28 28.35 29.86
C HIS A 44 5.42 28.99 29.05
N GLY A 45 5.14 29.34 27.79
CA GLY A 45 6.10 29.94 26.85
C GLY A 45 7.12 28.96 26.25
N GLY A 46 7.03 27.67 26.57
CA GLY A 46 7.84 26.60 25.96
C GLY A 46 7.19 25.94 24.75
N GLY A 47 7.88 24.94 24.19
CA GLY A 47 7.33 24.01 23.20
C GLY A 47 6.82 22.72 23.84
N GLY A 48 6.48 21.72 23.02
CA GLY A 48 6.08 20.39 23.48
C GLY A 48 4.65 20.01 23.10
N PHE A 49 4.03 19.11 23.86
CA PHE A 49 2.65 18.66 23.67
C PHE A 49 1.93 18.42 25.00
N ILE A 50 0.60 18.57 24.97
CA ILE A 50 -0.34 18.04 25.94
C ILE A 50 -1.23 17.04 25.20
N ALA A 51 -1.23 15.79 25.63
CA ALA A 51 -2.07 14.72 25.12
C ALA A 51 -3.06 14.27 26.20
N ILE A 52 -4.33 14.11 25.84
CA ILE A 52 -5.31 13.41 26.64
C ILE A 52 -5.56 12.04 26.01
N ARG A 53 -5.54 10.98 26.82
CA ARG A 53 -5.68 9.60 26.36
C ARG A 53 -6.83 8.92 27.07
N ARG A 54 -7.66 8.20 26.32
CA ARG A 54 -8.65 7.28 26.86
C ARG A 54 -8.40 5.89 26.33
N GLU A 55 -8.29 4.92 27.24
CA GLU A 55 -8.26 3.51 26.89
C GLU A 55 -9.69 3.02 26.67
N ILE A 56 -9.94 2.48 25.47
CA ILE A 56 -11.26 2.09 25.02
C ILE A 56 -11.09 1.09 23.85
N PRO A 57 -11.63 -0.14 23.97
CA PRO A 57 -11.61 -1.09 22.87
C PRO A 57 -12.62 -0.68 21.81
N ILE A 58 -12.16 -0.47 20.58
CA ILE A 58 -12.97 -0.10 19.42
C ILE A 58 -12.52 -0.96 18.24
N LEU A 59 -13.48 -1.61 17.59
CA LEU A 59 -13.26 -2.21 16.28
C LEU A 59 -13.66 -1.17 15.21
N LEU A 60 -12.68 -0.65 14.48
CA LEU A 60 -12.93 0.25 13.37
C LEU A 60 -13.29 -0.55 12.11
N PRO A 61 -14.40 -0.24 11.42
CA PRO A 61 -14.71 -0.81 10.12
C PRO A 61 -13.62 -0.50 9.09
N PRO A 62 -13.51 -1.26 7.97
CA PRO A 62 -12.53 -0.96 6.92
C PRO A 62 -12.62 0.45 6.35
N THR A 63 -13.85 0.99 6.22
CA THR A 63 -14.09 2.38 5.85
C THR A 63 -14.98 3.02 6.91
N PHE A 64 -14.51 4.10 7.52
CA PHE A 64 -15.22 4.75 8.61
C PHE A 64 -15.08 6.27 8.58
N ARG A 65 -15.94 6.93 9.37
CA ARG A 65 -15.82 8.33 9.76
C ARG A 65 -15.98 8.45 11.28
N ILE A 66 -14.99 9.03 11.93
CA ILE A 66 -15.08 9.50 13.31
C ILE A 66 -15.56 10.95 13.27
N VAL A 67 -16.62 11.27 14.01
CA VAL A 67 -17.19 12.61 14.11
C VAL A 67 -17.22 13.02 15.56
N PHE A 68 -16.88 14.27 15.86
CA PHE A 68 -17.19 14.91 17.13
C PHE A 68 -17.27 16.42 16.94
N ARG A 69 -17.83 17.14 17.91
CA ARG A 69 -17.81 18.60 17.91
C ARG A 69 -16.75 19.12 18.84
N LEU A 70 -16.09 20.21 18.44
CA LEU A 70 -15.15 20.92 19.28
C LEU A 70 -15.40 22.44 19.24
N ARG A 71 -15.02 23.10 20.33
CA ARG A 71 -14.86 24.55 20.42
C ARG A 71 -13.71 24.87 21.39
N GLY A 72 -13.15 26.05 21.30
CA GLY A 72 -12.09 26.44 22.21
C GLY A 72 -11.57 27.84 21.96
N GLU A 73 -10.60 28.22 22.79
CA GLU A 73 -9.90 29.49 22.73
C GLU A 73 -8.41 29.25 22.97
N GLY A 74 -7.57 29.90 22.19
CA GLY A 74 -6.12 29.89 22.39
C GLY A 74 -5.35 30.15 21.09
N PRO A 75 -4.00 30.20 21.18
CA PRO A 75 -3.14 30.35 20.01
C PRO A 75 -3.31 29.19 19.01
N PRO A 76 -2.99 29.39 17.71
CA PRO A 76 -3.10 28.37 16.67
C PRO A 76 -2.02 27.30 16.81
N ASN A 77 -2.14 26.46 17.84
CA ASN A 77 -1.31 25.28 18.05
C ASN A 77 -1.70 24.14 17.10
N HIS A 78 -0.88 23.12 17.01
CA HIS A 78 -1.20 21.93 16.22
C HIS A 78 -2.20 21.06 16.99
N PHE A 79 -3.18 20.51 16.28
CA PHE A 79 -4.12 19.54 16.83
C PHE A 79 -3.86 18.16 16.23
N GLU A 80 -3.78 17.14 17.08
CA GLU A 80 -3.69 15.76 16.64
C GLU A 80 -4.82 14.90 17.22
N CYS A 81 -5.33 13.97 16.42
CA CYS A 81 -6.13 12.86 16.90
C CYS A 81 -5.40 11.57 16.54
N LYS A 82 -5.21 10.70 17.53
CA LYS A 82 -4.54 9.41 17.36
C LYS A 82 -5.46 8.28 17.78
N VAL A 83 -5.28 7.16 17.11
CA VAL A 83 -5.76 5.86 17.59
C VAL A 83 -4.57 4.93 17.71
N ALA A 84 -4.58 4.08 18.74
CA ALA A 84 -3.50 3.14 19.00
C ALA A 84 -4.03 1.71 19.10
N ALA A 85 -3.29 0.78 18.50
CA ALA A 85 -3.54 -0.65 18.63
C ALA A 85 -3.36 -1.12 20.09
N PRO A 86 -3.87 -2.31 20.48
CA PRO A 86 -3.57 -2.92 21.76
C PRO A 86 -2.08 -2.91 22.10
N GLY A 87 -1.76 -2.50 23.34
CA GLY A 87 -0.37 -2.34 23.80
C GLY A 87 0.36 -1.11 23.26
N GLY A 88 -0.29 -0.26 22.44
CA GLY A 88 0.31 0.95 21.87
C GLY A 88 1.39 0.68 20.82
N ALA A 89 1.43 -0.54 20.27
CA ALA A 89 2.46 -0.97 19.34
C ALA A 89 2.41 -0.20 18.02
N ASP A 90 1.21 -0.07 17.44
CA ASP A 90 0.93 0.68 16.22
C ASP A 90 0.06 1.90 16.52
N VAL A 91 0.38 3.02 15.87
CA VAL A 91 -0.33 4.30 16.03
C VAL A 91 -0.65 4.89 14.67
N TRP A 92 -1.86 5.40 14.53
CA TRP A 92 -2.32 6.18 13.39
C TRP A 92 -2.67 7.59 13.83
N ARG A 93 -2.32 8.60 13.03
CA ARG A 93 -2.33 10.00 13.47
C ARG A 93 -2.88 10.95 12.41
N HIS A 94 -3.95 11.63 12.76
CA HIS A 94 -4.47 12.79 12.05
C HIS A 94 -3.81 14.05 12.62
N LEU A 95 -3.10 14.82 11.81
CA LEU A 95 -2.44 16.07 12.21
C LEU A 95 -3.08 17.26 11.47
N ARG A 96 -3.48 18.29 12.23
CA ARG A 96 -3.80 19.62 11.70
C ARG A 96 -2.81 20.64 12.26
N GLN A 97 -1.94 21.14 11.38
CA GLN A 97 -1.01 22.22 11.73
C GLN A 97 -1.76 23.55 11.87
N ASP A 98 -1.22 24.43 12.72
CA ASP A 98 -1.73 25.78 13.02
C ASP A 98 -3.26 25.86 13.17
N PHE A 99 -3.82 24.90 13.93
CA PHE A 99 -5.25 24.71 14.04
C PHE A 99 -5.87 25.81 14.91
N ARG A 100 -6.63 26.69 14.26
CA ARG A 100 -7.41 27.74 14.94
C ARG A 100 -8.64 27.13 15.59
N LEU A 101 -8.68 27.15 16.92
CA LEU A 101 -9.83 26.69 17.68
C LEU A 101 -11.05 27.56 17.36
N PRO A 102 -12.21 26.95 17.02
CA PRO A 102 -13.42 27.70 16.74
C PRO A 102 -14.08 28.14 18.06
N GLU A 103 -14.51 29.41 18.11
CA GLU A 103 -15.22 29.98 19.28
C GLU A 103 -16.59 29.33 19.52
N THR A 104 -17.21 28.83 18.44
CA THR A 104 -18.50 28.13 18.47
C THR A 104 -18.32 26.65 18.14
N TRP A 105 -19.25 25.81 18.58
CA TRP A 105 -19.22 24.38 18.26
C TRP A 105 -19.15 24.14 16.75
N LYS A 106 -18.08 23.48 16.31
CA LYS A 106 -17.91 23.01 14.94
C LYS A 106 -17.68 21.50 14.91
N PRO A 107 -18.23 20.79 13.91
CA PRO A 107 -17.88 19.39 13.70
C PRO A 107 -16.41 19.28 13.25
N LEU A 108 -15.72 18.29 13.79
CA LEU A 108 -14.51 17.72 13.25
C LEU A 108 -14.84 16.31 12.75
N GLU A 109 -14.58 16.08 11.47
CA GLU A 109 -14.74 14.77 10.84
C GLU A 109 -13.35 14.24 10.50
N ILE A 110 -13.07 13.01 10.92
CA ILE A 110 -11.85 12.29 10.61
C ILE A 110 -12.27 11.02 9.88
N ARG A 111 -11.96 10.97 8.60
CA ARG A 111 -12.20 9.78 7.77
C ARG A 111 -11.04 8.80 7.94
N GLU A 112 -11.25 7.56 7.53
CA GLU A 112 -10.18 6.55 7.48
C GLU A 112 -8.90 7.07 6.79
N ARG A 113 -9.01 7.67 5.58
CA ARG A 113 -7.88 8.31 4.88
C ARG A 113 -7.18 9.46 5.62
N ASP A 114 -7.87 10.09 6.56
CA ASP A 114 -7.33 11.22 7.31
C ASP A 114 -6.46 10.74 8.50
N LEU A 115 -6.42 9.42 8.73
CA LEU A 115 -5.75 8.77 9.85
C LEU A 115 -4.64 7.81 9.36
N PRO A 116 -3.61 8.32 8.66
CA PRO A 116 -2.53 7.49 8.15
C PRO A 116 -1.72 6.85 9.28
N PHE A 117 -1.10 5.71 8.96
CA PHE A 117 -0.14 5.06 9.85
C PHE A 117 1.00 6.03 10.21
N ALA A 118 1.31 6.13 11.49
CA ALA A 118 2.32 7.04 12.00
C ALA A 118 3.61 6.29 12.36
N TRP A 119 3.50 5.26 13.20
CA TRP A 119 4.63 4.41 13.58
C TRP A 119 4.15 3.10 14.23
N GLY A 120 5.04 2.12 14.25
CA GLY A 120 4.82 0.82 14.89
C GLY A 120 5.38 -0.35 14.08
N PRO A 121 5.39 -1.57 14.64
CA PRO A 121 5.96 -2.74 14.00
C PRO A 121 5.21 -3.21 12.75
N SER A 122 3.93 -2.84 12.56
CA SER A 122 3.19 -3.20 11.34
C SER A 122 3.67 -2.44 10.10
N GLY A 123 4.34 -1.29 10.29
CA GLY A 123 4.97 -0.51 9.22
C GLY A 123 4.00 0.11 8.20
N GLY A 124 2.70 0.17 8.46
CA GLY A 124 1.68 0.72 7.55
C GLY A 124 0.30 0.09 7.71
N GLY A 125 -0.61 0.34 6.74
CA GLY A 125 -2.00 -0.12 6.75
C GLY A 125 -2.99 0.79 7.49
N ALA A 126 -4.28 0.45 7.43
CA ALA A 126 -5.38 1.13 8.15
C ALA A 126 -5.52 0.61 9.59
N PRO A 127 -6.04 1.42 10.52
CA PRO A 127 -6.38 0.95 11.86
C PRO A 127 -7.64 0.06 11.82
N GLY A 128 -7.58 -1.08 12.52
CA GLY A 128 -8.72 -2.00 12.70
C GLY A 128 -9.05 -2.17 14.17
N ASP A 129 -8.23 -2.93 14.90
CA ASP A 129 -8.35 -3.08 16.35
C ASP A 129 -7.67 -1.92 17.08
N VAL A 130 -8.46 -1.11 17.78
CA VAL A 130 -8.00 0.05 18.55
C VAL A 130 -8.27 -0.18 20.04
N ALA A 131 -7.29 0.18 20.88
CA ALA A 131 -7.41 0.10 22.33
C ALA A 131 -7.31 1.47 23.02
N ALA A 132 -6.98 2.53 22.29
CA ALA A 132 -6.98 3.87 22.83
C ALA A 132 -7.19 4.96 21.78
N VAL A 133 -7.77 6.06 22.22
CA VAL A 133 -7.89 7.32 21.48
C VAL A 133 -7.10 8.40 22.21
N GLU A 134 -6.33 9.21 21.48
CA GLU A 134 -5.64 10.38 22.03
C GLU A 134 -6.03 11.65 21.28
N LEU A 135 -6.26 12.72 22.02
CA LEU A 135 -6.41 14.07 21.49
C LEU A 135 -5.24 14.91 21.99
N VAL A 136 -4.52 15.57 21.09
CA VAL A 136 -3.24 16.22 21.39
C VAL A 136 -3.27 17.66 20.94
N ILE A 137 -2.83 18.56 21.81
CA ILE A 137 -2.42 19.92 21.46
C ILE A 137 -0.90 19.94 21.49
N ALA A 138 -0.27 20.17 20.35
CA ALA A 138 1.18 20.34 20.25
C ALA A 138 1.52 21.79 19.96
N ALA A 139 2.52 22.34 20.65
CA ALA A 139 2.89 23.74 20.55
C ALA A 139 3.32 24.08 19.12
N GLY A 140 2.57 24.95 18.46
CA GLY A 140 3.06 25.74 17.34
C GLY A 140 3.69 27.01 17.93
N PRO A 141 2.88 28.06 18.18
CA PRO A 141 3.31 29.23 18.96
C PRO A 141 3.31 29.00 20.49
N GLY A 142 2.70 27.92 21.00
CA GLY A 142 2.60 27.64 22.44
C GLY A 142 1.46 28.41 23.12
N GLY A 143 1.72 28.97 24.30
CA GLY A 143 0.76 29.74 25.11
C GLY A 143 -0.28 28.90 25.86
N ALA A 144 -1.34 29.55 26.34
CA ALA A 144 -2.42 28.92 27.11
C ALA A 144 -3.75 28.98 26.38
N GLY A 145 -4.66 28.07 26.72
CA GLY A 145 -6.00 28.02 26.15
C GLY A 145 -6.83 26.88 26.70
N TRP A 146 -7.98 26.67 26.10
CA TRP A 146 -8.88 25.58 26.44
C TRP A 146 -9.61 25.05 25.21
N ILE A 147 -9.95 23.77 25.24
CA ILE A 147 -10.73 23.10 24.20
C ILE A 147 -11.77 22.18 24.84
N GLU A 148 -12.97 22.18 24.29
CA GLU A 148 -14.07 21.32 24.70
C GLU A 148 -14.48 20.40 23.55
N PHE A 149 -14.88 19.18 23.89
CA PHE A 149 -15.31 18.13 22.97
C PHE A 149 -16.66 17.55 23.38
N ARG A 150 -17.51 17.21 22.40
CA ARG A 150 -18.79 16.54 22.63
C ARG A 150 -19.29 15.79 21.39
N ASP A 151 -20.41 15.08 21.54
CA ASP A 151 -21.17 14.48 20.44
C ASP A 151 -20.32 13.56 19.55
N ALA A 152 -19.56 12.63 20.16
CA ALA A 152 -18.73 11.68 19.42
C ALA A 152 -19.57 10.61 18.71
N GLU A 153 -19.21 10.25 17.48
CA GLU A 153 -19.86 9.21 16.71
C GLU A 153 -18.83 8.46 15.84
N LEU A 154 -18.99 7.15 15.73
CA LEU A 154 -18.28 6.32 14.76
C LEU A 154 -19.30 5.84 13.74
N ILE A 155 -19.14 6.31 12.50
CA ILE A 155 -20.01 5.98 11.37
C ILE A 155 -19.30 4.94 10.50
N ASP A 156 -19.93 3.78 10.33
CA ASP A 156 -19.50 2.75 9.40
C ASP A 156 -19.91 3.12 7.97
N GLU A 157 -18.91 3.34 7.12
CA GLU A 157 -19.06 3.70 5.71
C GLU A 157 -18.65 2.57 4.77
N THR A 158 -18.47 1.36 5.30
CA THR A 158 -18.19 0.17 4.50
C THR A 158 -19.32 -0.04 3.48
N PRO A 159 -19.02 -0.39 2.22
CA PRO A 159 -20.04 -0.72 1.22
C PRO A 159 -21.03 -1.75 1.76
N ARG A 160 -22.33 -1.49 1.59
CA ARG A 160 -23.42 -2.36 2.07
C ARG A 160 -23.97 -3.24 0.94
N ASP A 161 -24.64 -4.34 1.32
CA ASP A 161 -25.24 -5.32 0.41
C ASP A 161 -26.48 -4.81 -0.36
N ASP A 162 -26.86 -3.53 -0.21
CA ASP A 162 -28.00 -2.92 -0.90
C ASP A 162 -27.65 -2.34 -2.29
N ALA A 163 -26.40 -2.57 -2.74
CA ALA A 163 -25.96 -2.19 -4.07
C ALA A 163 -26.79 -2.89 -5.16
N ARG A 164 -27.17 -2.12 -6.19
CA ARG A 164 -27.92 -2.62 -7.34
C ARG A 164 -26.99 -2.80 -8.52
N VAL A 165 -26.98 -4.00 -9.07
CA VAL A 165 -26.16 -4.32 -10.24
C VAL A 165 -27.02 -4.29 -11.49
N SER A 166 -26.43 -3.84 -12.60
CA SER A 166 -27.04 -3.85 -13.93
C SER A 166 -25.95 -3.98 -15.00
N CYS A 167 -26.35 -4.29 -16.22
CA CYS A 167 -25.44 -4.56 -17.32
C CYS A 167 -26.14 -4.29 -18.66
N SER A 168 -25.36 -4.13 -19.72
CA SER A 168 -25.89 -3.99 -21.09
C SER A 168 -26.59 -5.26 -21.59
N SER A 169 -26.03 -6.42 -21.28
CA SER A 169 -26.50 -7.74 -21.69
C SER A 169 -25.90 -8.83 -20.81
N GLN A 170 -26.38 -10.07 -20.93
CA GLN A 170 -25.82 -11.23 -20.24
C GLN A 170 -25.90 -12.48 -21.11
N ALA A 171 -24.86 -13.33 -21.02
CA ALA A 171 -24.88 -14.67 -21.58
C ALA A 171 -25.55 -15.67 -20.62
N ASP A 172 -26.07 -16.77 -21.18
CA ASP A 172 -26.70 -17.84 -20.39
C ASP A 172 -25.73 -18.40 -19.32
N GLY A 173 -26.19 -18.44 -18.07
CA GLY A 173 -25.39 -18.91 -16.94
C GLY A 173 -24.38 -17.90 -16.38
N PHE A 174 -24.35 -16.67 -16.87
CA PHE A 174 -23.48 -15.59 -16.38
C PHE A 174 -24.27 -14.30 -16.05
N PRO A 175 -25.17 -14.36 -15.06
CA PRO A 175 -26.01 -13.23 -14.69
C PRO A 175 -25.21 -12.04 -14.19
N CYS A 176 -25.77 -10.84 -14.31
CA CYS A 176 -25.07 -9.61 -13.98
C CYS A 176 -24.77 -9.45 -12.49
N ASP A 177 -25.66 -9.93 -11.63
CA ASP A 177 -25.57 -9.76 -10.17
C ASP A 177 -24.47 -10.64 -9.52
N ASP A 178 -23.86 -11.57 -10.26
CA ASP A 178 -22.88 -12.55 -9.74
C ASP A 178 -21.43 -11.99 -9.62
N VAL A 179 -21.25 -10.67 -9.68
CA VAL A 179 -19.94 -9.98 -9.64
C VAL A 179 -19.67 -9.25 -8.32
N PHE A 180 -20.70 -8.68 -7.69
CA PHE A 180 -20.59 -7.81 -6.51
C PHE A 180 -21.79 -8.01 -5.55
N PRO A 181 -21.62 -8.76 -4.45
CA PRO A 181 -20.46 -9.56 -4.08
C PRO A 181 -20.32 -10.81 -4.96
N ALA A 182 -19.09 -11.30 -5.15
CA ALA A 182 -18.83 -12.44 -6.04
C ALA A 182 -19.37 -13.75 -5.45
N THR A 183 -20.26 -14.43 -6.19
CA THR A 183 -20.90 -15.67 -5.75
C THR A 183 -20.26 -16.89 -6.42
N ARG A 184 -20.38 -17.04 -7.76
CA ARG A 184 -19.84 -18.24 -8.44
C ARG A 184 -19.69 -18.20 -9.95
N SER A 185 -20.50 -17.54 -10.76
CA SER A 185 -20.28 -17.54 -12.23
C SER A 185 -19.49 -16.33 -12.68
N GLY A 186 -19.67 -15.19 -12.01
CA GLY A 186 -19.34 -13.88 -12.57
C GLY A 186 -20.33 -13.50 -13.67
N TRP A 187 -20.03 -12.39 -14.36
CA TRP A 187 -20.78 -11.87 -15.49
C TRP A 187 -20.03 -12.05 -16.81
N ARG A 188 -20.78 -12.26 -17.89
CA ARG A 188 -20.30 -12.23 -19.27
C ARG A 188 -21.37 -11.60 -20.15
N ALA A 189 -20.97 -10.69 -21.04
CA ALA A 189 -21.88 -10.09 -22.00
C ALA A 189 -22.43 -11.12 -23.00
N ALA A 190 -23.60 -10.86 -23.57
CA ALA A 190 -24.09 -11.64 -24.71
C ALA A 190 -23.18 -11.41 -25.93
N GLU A 191 -22.96 -12.44 -26.76
CA GLU A 191 -22.02 -12.36 -27.89
C GLU A 191 -22.39 -11.28 -28.93
N SER A 192 -23.67 -10.91 -29.01
CA SER A 192 -24.18 -9.87 -29.91
C SER A 192 -24.03 -8.43 -29.40
N ASP A 193 -23.41 -8.23 -28.24
CA ASP A 193 -23.25 -6.90 -27.63
C ASP A 193 -21.97 -6.21 -28.11
N ASP A 194 -22.14 -5.20 -28.96
CA ASP A 194 -21.04 -4.44 -29.56
C ASP A 194 -20.40 -3.44 -28.60
N ALA A 195 -21.07 -3.08 -27.49
CA ALA A 195 -20.56 -2.09 -26.53
C ALA A 195 -20.87 -2.46 -25.07
N PRO A 196 -20.33 -3.60 -24.57
CA PRO A 196 -20.77 -4.12 -23.29
C PRO A 196 -20.32 -3.29 -22.10
N TRP A 197 -21.16 -3.26 -21.08
CA TRP A 197 -20.84 -2.67 -19.79
C TRP A 197 -21.50 -3.42 -18.64
N TRP A 198 -20.85 -3.33 -17.48
CA TRP A 198 -21.35 -3.80 -16.18
C TRP A 198 -21.30 -2.63 -15.20
N LEU A 199 -22.34 -2.45 -14.39
CA LEU A 199 -22.51 -1.31 -13.50
C LEU A 199 -23.01 -1.75 -12.12
N VAL A 200 -22.48 -1.09 -11.09
CA VAL A 200 -23.02 -1.14 -9.73
C VAL A 200 -23.42 0.27 -9.26
N ASP A 201 -24.65 0.40 -8.77
CA ASP A 201 -25.18 1.59 -8.07
C ASP A 201 -25.26 1.30 -6.57
N PHE A 202 -24.44 1.97 -5.78
CA PHE A 202 -24.40 1.84 -4.32
C PHE A 202 -25.57 2.56 -3.61
N GLY A 203 -26.45 3.23 -4.35
CA GLY A 203 -27.58 4.00 -3.83
C GLY A 203 -27.21 5.33 -3.16
N ARG A 204 -25.96 5.45 -2.69
CA ARG A 204 -25.34 6.64 -2.09
C ARG A 204 -23.89 6.78 -2.54
N ALA A 205 -23.28 7.94 -2.32
CA ALA A 205 -21.85 8.10 -2.54
C ALA A 205 -21.06 7.11 -1.65
N GLN A 206 -20.27 6.25 -2.28
CA GLN A 206 -19.42 5.26 -1.64
C GLN A 206 -17.96 5.68 -1.80
N ARG A 207 -17.21 5.65 -0.69
CA ARG A 207 -15.78 5.93 -0.66
C ARG A 207 -14.97 4.64 -0.78
N PHE A 208 -13.85 4.73 -1.49
CA PHE A 208 -12.91 3.63 -1.74
C PHE A 208 -11.55 4.22 -2.16
N GLY A 209 -10.46 3.49 -1.86
CA GLY A 209 -9.11 3.82 -2.31
C GLY A 209 -8.67 3.03 -3.53
N GLY A 210 -9.35 1.93 -3.87
CA GLY A 210 -8.99 1.15 -5.03
C GLY A 210 -9.99 0.08 -5.39
N LEU A 211 -9.66 -0.65 -6.45
CA LEU A 211 -10.48 -1.71 -7.01
C LEU A 211 -9.60 -2.94 -7.25
N VAL A 212 -10.12 -4.11 -6.89
CA VAL A 212 -9.58 -5.39 -7.32
C VAL A 212 -10.61 -6.06 -8.21
N ILE A 213 -10.26 -6.24 -9.48
CA ILE A 213 -11.09 -6.96 -10.44
C ILE A 213 -10.50 -8.35 -10.63
N GLY A 214 -11.30 -9.37 -10.37
CA GLY A 214 -11.00 -10.75 -10.74
C GLY A 214 -11.49 -11.02 -12.15
N TRP A 215 -10.66 -11.69 -12.94
CA TRP A 215 -10.95 -12.04 -14.32
C TRP A 215 -11.11 -13.57 -14.47
N PRO A 216 -12.00 -14.05 -15.36
CA PRO A 216 -12.03 -15.47 -15.74
C PRO A 216 -10.75 -15.88 -16.52
N GLU A 217 -10.50 -17.16 -16.72
CA GLU A 217 -9.32 -17.61 -17.49
C GLU A 217 -9.36 -17.16 -18.96
N GLU A 218 -10.55 -17.23 -19.57
CA GLU A 218 -10.80 -16.73 -20.91
C GLU A 218 -11.82 -15.58 -20.85
N PRO A 219 -11.64 -14.52 -21.65
CA PRO A 219 -10.59 -14.32 -22.67
C PRO A 219 -9.25 -13.88 -22.06
N ARG A 220 -8.11 -14.36 -22.57
CA ARG A 220 -6.79 -14.02 -22.00
C ARG A 220 -6.33 -12.56 -22.14
N SER A 221 -7.02 -11.73 -22.92
CA SER A 221 -6.69 -10.31 -23.10
C SER A 221 -7.95 -9.46 -23.11
N ARG A 222 -7.92 -8.37 -22.35
CA ARG A 222 -9.08 -7.49 -22.13
C ARG A 222 -8.69 -6.04 -22.32
N ARG A 223 -9.51 -5.31 -23.07
CA ARG A 223 -9.53 -3.85 -23.07
C ARG A 223 -10.75 -3.39 -22.30
N TYR A 224 -10.54 -2.58 -21.27
CA TYR A 224 -11.63 -2.04 -20.46
C TYR A 224 -11.33 -0.64 -19.94
N ALA A 225 -12.39 0.08 -19.59
CA ALA A 225 -12.34 1.34 -18.88
C ALA A 225 -13.21 1.24 -17.63
N ILE A 226 -12.78 1.91 -16.56
CA ILE A 226 -13.56 2.07 -15.33
C ILE A 226 -14.00 3.51 -15.26
N GLU A 227 -15.29 3.72 -15.08
CA GLU A 227 -15.91 5.02 -15.00
C GLU A 227 -16.69 5.14 -13.68
N ARG A 228 -16.80 6.37 -13.18
CA ARG A 228 -17.59 6.70 -12.00
C ARG A 228 -18.62 7.79 -12.29
N SER A 229 -19.72 7.75 -11.56
CA SER A 229 -20.77 8.77 -11.62
C SER A 229 -21.49 8.95 -10.28
N ASN A 230 -22.10 10.11 -10.08
CA ASN A 230 -22.99 10.39 -8.95
C ASN A 230 -24.47 10.55 -9.36
N ASP A 231 -24.74 10.80 -10.64
CA ASP A 231 -26.06 11.10 -11.20
C ASP A 231 -26.52 10.05 -12.23
N GLY A 232 -25.61 9.21 -12.75
CA GLY A 232 -25.87 8.26 -13.83
C GLY A 232 -25.84 8.87 -15.24
N GLU A 233 -25.69 10.19 -15.34
CA GLU A 233 -25.69 10.96 -16.59
C GLU A 233 -24.27 11.38 -16.98
N SER A 234 -23.54 11.93 -16.01
CA SER A 234 -22.17 12.41 -16.17
C SER A 234 -21.19 11.36 -15.67
N TRP A 235 -20.34 10.86 -16.57
CA TRP A 235 -19.37 9.81 -16.29
C TRP A 235 -17.95 10.33 -16.39
N THR A 236 -17.10 9.98 -15.42
CA THR A 236 -15.66 10.28 -15.45
C THR A 236 -14.87 8.99 -15.45
N THR A 237 -14.00 8.81 -16.45
CA THR A 237 -13.07 7.68 -16.49
C THR A 237 -12.02 7.82 -15.39
N VAL A 238 -11.86 6.77 -14.57
CA VAL A 238 -10.84 6.71 -13.50
C VAL A 238 -9.68 5.78 -13.84
N HIS A 239 -9.88 4.85 -14.78
CA HIS A 239 -8.83 3.94 -15.25
C HIS A 239 -9.13 3.43 -16.65
N GLU A 240 -8.11 3.27 -17.47
CA GLU A 240 -8.19 2.61 -18.77
C GLU A 240 -7.07 1.59 -18.91
N CYS A 241 -7.42 0.39 -19.38
CA CYS A 241 -6.47 -0.65 -19.67
C CYS A 241 -6.66 -1.15 -21.10
N ALA A 242 -5.57 -1.15 -21.87
CA ALA A 242 -5.59 -1.55 -23.26
C ALA A 242 -5.48 -3.07 -23.46
N ASP A 243 -4.85 -3.78 -22.51
CA ASP A 243 -4.48 -5.19 -22.63
C ASP A 243 -4.18 -5.82 -21.25
N ALA A 244 -5.23 -6.06 -20.47
CA ALA A 244 -5.12 -6.81 -19.23
C ALA A 244 -5.08 -8.31 -19.51
N ARG A 245 -4.02 -8.97 -19.02
CA ARG A 245 -3.78 -10.41 -19.20
C ARG A 245 -3.66 -11.19 -17.89
N GLY A 246 -3.47 -10.50 -16.78
CA GLY A 246 -3.45 -11.13 -15.46
C GLY A 246 -4.82 -11.70 -15.08
N GLY A 247 -4.84 -12.67 -14.18
CA GLY A 247 -6.09 -13.17 -13.57
C GLY A 247 -6.78 -12.15 -12.66
N ARG A 248 -6.08 -11.06 -12.32
CA ARG A 248 -6.60 -9.92 -11.55
C ARG A 248 -6.02 -8.61 -12.09
N SER A 249 -6.78 -7.53 -11.97
CA SER A 249 -6.30 -6.16 -12.10
C SER A 249 -6.44 -5.44 -10.76
N PHE A 250 -5.41 -4.68 -10.39
CA PHE A 250 -5.36 -3.85 -9.19
C PHE A 250 -5.32 -2.39 -9.62
N ILE A 251 -6.33 -1.62 -9.25
CA ILE A 251 -6.48 -0.23 -9.68
C ILE A 251 -6.44 0.67 -8.46
N ALA A 252 -5.41 1.52 -8.37
CA ALA A 252 -5.34 2.59 -7.39
C ALA A 252 -6.29 3.73 -7.79
N VAL A 253 -7.17 4.13 -6.87
CA VAL A 253 -8.09 5.25 -7.03
C VAL A 253 -8.03 6.11 -5.75
N PRO A 254 -6.87 6.74 -5.47
CA PRO A 254 -6.69 7.51 -4.24
C PRO A 254 -7.73 8.62 -4.19
N GLY A 255 -8.44 8.71 -3.07
CA GLY A 255 -9.48 9.70 -2.92
C GLY A 255 -10.82 9.34 -3.57
N GLY A 256 -11.00 8.09 -4.03
CA GLY A 256 -12.20 7.60 -4.71
C GLY A 256 -13.47 7.84 -3.91
N GLU A 257 -14.48 8.36 -4.62
CA GLU A 257 -15.83 8.57 -4.13
C GLU A 257 -16.77 8.58 -5.33
N ALA A 258 -17.82 7.76 -5.29
CA ALA A 258 -18.83 7.66 -6.33
C ALA A 258 -20.09 6.93 -5.85
N ARG A 259 -21.26 7.29 -6.37
CA ARG A 259 -22.47 6.48 -6.20
C ARG A 259 -22.52 5.29 -7.14
N MET A 260 -22.04 5.46 -8.37
CA MET A 260 -22.07 4.42 -9.40
C MET A 260 -20.67 4.17 -9.96
N LEU A 261 -20.35 2.90 -10.20
CA LEU A 261 -19.17 2.47 -10.93
C LEU A 261 -19.56 1.62 -12.13
N ARG A 262 -18.93 1.88 -13.27
CA ARG A 262 -19.16 1.15 -14.53
C ARG A 262 -17.85 0.64 -15.08
N VAL A 263 -17.82 -0.64 -15.46
CA VAL A 263 -16.75 -1.25 -16.25
C VAL A 263 -17.24 -1.38 -17.68
N ARG A 264 -16.56 -0.71 -18.62
CA ARG A 264 -16.90 -0.68 -20.04
C ARG A 264 -15.87 -1.49 -20.83
N PHE A 265 -16.33 -2.26 -21.81
CA PHE A 265 -15.48 -3.07 -22.67
C PHE A 265 -15.57 -2.60 -24.12
N ALA A 266 -14.58 -3.00 -24.92
CA ALA A 266 -14.56 -2.69 -26.34
C ALA A 266 -15.52 -3.55 -27.19
N ASN A 267 -15.82 -4.79 -26.76
CA ASN A 267 -16.73 -5.74 -27.41
C ASN A 267 -17.04 -6.93 -26.47
N ALA A 268 -18.08 -7.72 -26.82
CA ALA A 268 -18.51 -8.89 -26.05
C ALA A 268 -17.41 -9.96 -25.84
N ALA A 269 -16.54 -10.17 -26.82
CA ALA A 269 -15.50 -11.19 -26.74
C ALA A 269 -14.47 -10.92 -25.63
N GLN A 270 -14.39 -9.70 -25.12
CA GLN A 270 -13.53 -9.29 -24.01
C GLN A 270 -14.28 -9.05 -22.69
N ALA A 271 -15.61 -9.03 -22.74
CA ALA A 271 -16.48 -8.56 -21.66
C ALA A 271 -16.91 -9.69 -20.72
N ALA A 272 -16.05 -9.97 -19.75
CA ALA A 272 -16.37 -10.87 -18.65
C ALA A 272 -15.66 -10.42 -17.36
N ILE A 273 -16.37 -10.48 -16.24
CA ILE A 273 -15.85 -10.13 -14.91
C ILE A 273 -16.17 -11.29 -13.97
N ARG A 274 -15.17 -11.75 -13.22
CA ARG A 274 -15.35 -12.81 -12.22
C ARG A 274 -15.81 -12.25 -10.89
N SER A 275 -15.20 -11.14 -10.48
CA SER A 275 -15.48 -10.47 -9.22
C SER A 275 -15.02 -9.02 -9.30
N LEU A 276 -15.69 -8.14 -8.58
CA LEU A 276 -15.20 -6.79 -8.32
C LEU A 276 -15.23 -6.56 -6.81
N ARG A 277 -14.16 -5.98 -6.25
CA ARG A 277 -14.07 -5.59 -4.85
C ARG A 277 -13.62 -4.15 -4.74
N LEU A 278 -14.29 -3.40 -3.87
CA LEU A 278 -13.82 -2.09 -3.41
C LEU A 278 -12.80 -2.28 -2.29
N GLU A 279 -11.72 -1.53 -2.35
CA GLU A 279 -10.70 -1.49 -1.32
C GLU A 279 -10.76 -0.15 -0.56
N PRO A 280 -10.45 -0.10 0.75
CA PRO A 280 -10.48 1.12 1.56
C PRO A 280 -9.41 2.14 1.11
N ASP A 281 -9.40 3.35 1.67
CA ASP A 281 -8.45 4.38 1.23
C ASP A 281 -6.98 4.02 1.47
N ALA A 282 -6.69 3.32 2.57
CA ALA A 282 -5.36 2.81 2.86
C ALA A 282 -4.76 2.00 1.70
N PHE A 283 -5.59 1.31 0.92
CA PHE A 283 -5.17 0.46 -0.20
C PHE A 283 -4.24 1.17 -1.18
N SER A 284 -4.46 2.45 -1.45
CA SER A 284 -3.58 3.21 -2.34
C SER A 284 -3.28 4.61 -1.83
N SER A 285 -3.21 4.76 -0.50
CA SER A 285 -2.88 6.03 0.16
C SER A 285 -1.52 6.58 -0.29
N THR A 286 -0.58 5.70 -0.61
CA THR A 286 0.68 6.00 -1.30
C THR A 286 0.98 4.92 -2.35
N PRO A 287 1.88 5.18 -3.32
CA PRO A 287 2.33 4.14 -4.25
C PRO A 287 2.95 2.92 -3.57
N ASN A 288 3.61 3.09 -2.41
CA ASN A 288 4.21 1.98 -1.66
C ASN A 288 3.14 1.16 -0.91
N GLU A 289 2.14 1.82 -0.32
CA GLU A 289 1.00 1.11 0.31
C GLU A 289 0.23 0.27 -0.72
N PHE A 290 -0.01 0.81 -1.92
CA PHE A 290 -0.59 0.05 -3.02
C PHE A 290 0.17 -1.25 -3.31
N LEU A 291 1.49 -1.21 -3.32
CA LEU A 291 2.30 -2.40 -3.58
C LEU A 291 2.31 -3.39 -2.42
N HIS A 292 2.22 -2.93 -1.16
CA HIS A 292 2.02 -3.82 -0.02
C HIS A 292 0.71 -4.62 -0.16
N HIS A 293 -0.38 -3.95 -0.54
CA HIS A 293 -1.67 -4.61 -0.75
C HIS A 293 -1.65 -5.56 -1.95
N VAL A 294 -1.04 -5.16 -3.07
CA VAL A 294 -0.86 -6.02 -4.24
C VAL A 294 -0.06 -7.26 -3.85
N ALA A 295 1.08 -7.11 -3.17
CA ALA A 295 1.94 -8.25 -2.80
C ALA A 295 1.23 -9.27 -1.91
N HIS A 296 0.35 -8.82 -1.01
CA HIS A 296 -0.45 -9.70 -0.15
C HIS A 296 -1.44 -10.59 -0.92
N GLU A 297 -1.80 -10.23 -2.15
CA GLU A 297 -2.68 -11.01 -3.03
C GLU A 297 -1.93 -12.08 -3.85
N PHE A 298 -0.61 -12.19 -3.67
CA PHE A 298 0.25 -13.18 -4.33
C PHE A 298 0.97 -14.09 -3.32
N PRO A 299 1.41 -15.28 -3.74
CA PRO A 299 2.24 -16.14 -2.91
C PRO A 299 3.51 -15.42 -2.44
N ARG A 300 3.89 -15.66 -1.19
CA ARG A 300 5.16 -15.19 -0.63
C ARG A 300 6.33 -15.62 -1.53
N GLY A 301 7.27 -14.70 -1.78
CA GLY A 301 8.39 -14.92 -2.69
C GLY A 301 8.20 -14.32 -4.09
N TRP A 302 6.97 -13.96 -4.46
CA TRP A 302 6.70 -13.35 -5.77
C TRP A 302 7.04 -11.85 -5.83
N HIS A 303 7.06 -11.22 -4.67
CA HIS A 303 7.50 -9.85 -4.48
C HIS A 303 8.70 -9.86 -3.53
N ALA A 304 9.48 -8.78 -3.52
CA ALA A 304 10.55 -8.60 -2.54
C ALA A 304 9.99 -8.77 -1.12
N ARG A 305 10.77 -9.38 -0.22
CA ARG A 305 10.37 -9.70 1.16
C ARG A 305 9.68 -8.55 1.85
N TYR A 306 10.22 -7.35 1.74
CA TYR A 306 9.71 -6.18 2.43
C TYR A 306 8.31 -5.73 1.94
N TRP A 307 7.86 -6.12 0.74
CA TRP A 307 6.49 -5.86 0.32
C TRP A 307 5.46 -6.65 1.15
N HIS A 308 5.88 -7.76 1.78
CA HIS A 308 5.10 -8.48 2.78
C HIS A 308 5.27 -7.92 4.21
N ARG A 309 5.82 -6.71 4.35
CA ARG A 309 6.09 -6.05 5.65
C ARG A 309 7.11 -6.81 6.52
N GLU A 310 7.96 -7.61 5.90
CA GLU A 310 9.07 -8.32 6.53
C GLU A 310 10.38 -7.53 6.39
N GLN A 311 11.14 -7.38 7.47
CA GLN A 311 12.44 -6.68 7.41
C GLN A 311 13.39 -7.35 6.42
N SER A 312 14.04 -6.54 5.57
CA SER A 312 15.11 -6.95 4.65
C SER A 312 16.34 -6.08 4.88
N PHE A 313 17.48 -6.68 5.18
CA PHE A 313 18.74 -5.98 5.37
C PHE A 313 19.51 -5.85 4.06
N TRP A 314 20.19 -4.71 3.88
CA TRP A 314 20.94 -4.40 2.66
C TRP A 314 22.28 -3.74 2.95
N THR A 315 23.18 -3.81 1.96
CA THR A 315 24.47 -3.15 1.99
C THR A 315 24.79 -2.55 0.61
N PRO A 316 25.54 -1.44 0.54
CA PRO A 316 25.99 -0.88 -0.72
C PRO A 316 26.91 -1.81 -1.52
N VAL A 317 26.85 -1.66 -2.83
CA VAL A 317 27.82 -2.16 -3.83
C VAL A 317 28.33 -0.93 -4.58
N GLY A 318 29.63 -0.67 -4.57
CA GLY A 318 30.11 0.52 -5.24
C GLY A 318 31.62 0.73 -5.16
N SER A 319 32.09 1.73 -5.89
CA SER A 319 33.48 2.16 -5.84
C SER A 319 33.68 3.16 -4.68
N PRO A 320 34.91 3.29 -4.15
CA PRO A 320 35.22 4.28 -3.11
C PRO A 320 34.94 5.74 -3.52
N GLU A 321 34.75 6.03 -4.81
CA GLU A 321 34.49 7.38 -5.33
C GLU A 321 33.05 7.87 -5.03
N GLY A 322 32.12 6.97 -4.70
CA GLY A 322 30.79 7.29 -4.19
C GLY A 322 29.80 7.94 -5.17
N ARG A 323 30.12 8.04 -6.47
CA ARG A 323 29.23 8.70 -7.47
C ARG A 323 28.06 7.84 -7.94
N ARG A 324 28.19 6.50 -7.92
CA ARG A 324 27.13 5.54 -8.25
C ARG A 324 26.87 4.65 -7.03
N ARG A 325 25.61 4.32 -6.78
CA ARG A 325 25.16 3.72 -5.51
C ARG A 325 24.23 2.54 -5.76
N ALA A 326 24.82 1.41 -6.14
CA ALA A 326 24.09 0.15 -6.21
C ALA A 326 23.93 -0.44 -4.80
N LEU A 327 22.91 -1.25 -4.59
CA LEU A 327 22.64 -1.93 -3.31
C LEU A 327 22.39 -3.42 -3.56
N ILE A 328 22.63 -4.26 -2.55
CA ILE A 328 22.19 -5.65 -2.51
C ILE A 328 21.53 -5.95 -1.15
N ASN A 329 20.40 -6.67 -1.16
CA ASN A 329 19.79 -7.19 0.07
C ASN A 329 20.10 -8.67 0.33
N GLU A 330 19.73 -9.18 1.50
CA GLU A 330 19.94 -10.56 1.92
C GLU A 330 19.20 -11.61 1.06
N GLU A 331 18.21 -11.21 0.27
CA GLU A 331 17.52 -12.03 -0.71
C GLU A 331 18.26 -12.10 -2.06
N GLY A 332 19.23 -11.23 -2.30
CA GLY A 332 19.97 -11.16 -3.56
C GLY A 332 19.30 -10.31 -4.64
N LEU A 333 18.36 -9.43 -4.26
CA LEU A 333 17.90 -8.32 -5.09
C LEU A 333 19.04 -7.30 -5.21
N VAL A 334 19.36 -6.86 -6.43
CA VAL A 334 20.44 -5.90 -6.68
C VAL A 334 19.91 -4.65 -7.36
N GLU A 335 19.86 -3.54 -6.64
CA GLU A 335 19.53 -2.22 -7.18
C GLU A 335 20.70 -1.69 -7.98
N ILE A 336 20.46 -1.21 -9.20
CA ILE A 336 21.54 -0.91 -10.14
C ILE A 336 22.22 0.45 -9.89
N ASP A 337 21.50 1.40 -9.30
CA ASP A 337 21.95 2.75 -8.93
C ASP A 337 20.87 3.41 -8.04
N GLU A 338 21.17 4.56 -7.43
CA GLU A 338 20.25 5.24 -6.50
C GLU A 338 18.85 5.45 -7.09
N GLY A 339 17.84 4.79 -6.50
CA GLY A 339 16.43 5.00 -6.82
C GLY A 339 15.95 4.27 -8.08
N GLU A 340 16.81 3.46 -8.71
CA GLU A 340 16.52 2.78 -9.97
C GLU A 340 15.89 1.40 -9.75
N PHE A 341 15.61 0.70 -10.85
CA PHE A 341 15.13 -0.68 -10.82
C PHE A 341 16.16 -1.64 -10.23
N SER A 342 15.68 -2.81 -9.82
CA SER A 342 16.53 -3.88 -9.30
C SER A 342 16.54 -5.11 -10.19
N LEU A 343 17.63 -5.86 -10.16
CA LEU A 343 17.75 -7.18 -10.74
C LEU A 343 17.40 -8.24 -9.69
N GLU A 344 16.39 -9.06 -9.98
CA GLU A 344 15.90 -10.11 -9.08
C GLU A 344 16.04 -11.49 -9.74
N PRO A 345 16.77 -12.44 -9.13
CA PRO A 345 16.86 -13.79 -9.64
C PRO A 345 15.64 -14.64 -9.26
N PHE A 346 15.19 -15.48 -10.20
CA PHE A 346 14.23 -16.55 -9.95
C PHE A 346 14.69 -17.84 -10.60
N LEU A 347 14.35 -18.99 -10.01
CA LEU A 347 14.65 -20.29 -10.60
C LEU A 347 13.35 -21.04 -10.90
N THR A 348 13.28 -21.74 -12.03
CA THR A 348 12.21 -22.73 -12.24
C THR A 348 12.79 -24.13 -12.30
N THR A 349 12.08 -25.04 -11.66
CA THR A 349 12.39 -26.47 -11.57
C THR A 349 11.17 -27.28 -12.02
N ASN A 350 11.27 -28.61 -12.02
CA ASN A 350 10.09 -29.47 -12.22
C ASN A 350 9.00 -29.29 -11.16
N ASP A 351 9.40 -28.88 -9.95
CA ASP A 351 8.51 -28.77 -8.81
C ASP A 351 7.89 -27.35 -8.70
N GLY A 352 8.23 -26.45 -9.63
CA GLY A 352 7.72 -25.09 -9.70
C GLY A 352 8.80 -24.01 -9.58
N LEU A 353 8.33 -22.80 -9.27
CA LEU A 353 9.14 -21.61 -9.02
C LEU A 353 9.90 -21.75 -7.69
N VAL A 354 11.16 -21.35 -7.67
CA VAL A 354 12.00 -21.24 -6.48
C VAL A 354 12.49 -19.80 -6.39
N THR A 355 12.19 -19.16 -5.28
CA THR A 355 12.45 -17.76 -4.97
C THR A 355 13.28 -17.63 -3.70
N TRP A 356 13.50 -16.40 -3.23
CA TRP A 356 14.11 -16.13 -1.93
C TRP A 356 13.32 -16.75 -0.75
N ALA A 357 12.02 -17.01 -0.93
CA ALA A 357 11.16 -17.59 0.10
C ALA A 357 11.36 -19.11 0.29
N ASP A 358 12.01 -19.77 -0.67
CA ASP A 358 12.12 -21.24 -0.76
C ASP A 358 13.53 -21.76 -0.42
N VAL A 359 14.42 -20.87 0.01
CA VAL A 359 15.86 -21.14 0.20
C VAL A 359 16.37 -20.53 1.50
N ASP A 360 17.43 -21.13 2.04
CA ASP A 360 18.23 -20.49 3.08
C ASP A 360 19.16 -19.47 2.41
N THR A 361 19.16 -18.23 2.90
CA THR A 361 20.05 -17.18 2.41
C THR A 361 21.25 -17.00 3.35
N GLU A 362 22.43 -16.80 2.76
CA GLU A 362 23.69 -16.56 3.48
C GLU A 362 24.38 -15.34 2.86
N ALA A 363 24.47 -14.25 3.62
CA ALA A 363 25.22 -13.06 3.25
C ALA A 363 26.69 -13.21 3.65
N SER A 364 27.61 -12.75 2.80
CA SER A 364 29.05 -12.81 3.05
C SER A 364 29.79 -11.66 2.39
N LEU A 365 31.00 -11.36 2.90
CA LEU A 365 31.97 -10.48 2.24
C LEU A 365 33.12 -11.30 1.67
N ALA A 366 33.77 -10.76 0.64
CA ALA A 366 34.99 -11.35 0.12
C ALA A 366 36.07 -11.46 1.22
N ARG A 367 36.93 -12.49 1.09
CA ARG A 367 38.03 -12.74 2.03
C ARG A 367 38.92 -11.50 2.15
N GLY A 368 39.41 -11.24 3.37
CA GLY A 368 40.26 -10.08 3.65
C GLY A 368 39.49 -8.78 3.86
N GLY A 369 38.16 -8.82 3.95
CA GLY A 369 37.33 -7.64 4.25
C GLY A 369 37.14 -6.70 3.06
N LEU A 370 37.38 -7.18 1.82
CA LEU A 370 37.06 -6.41 0.62
C LEU A 370 35.55 -6.11 0.60
N PRO A 371 35.13 -4.88 0.24
CA PRO A 371 33.73 -4.45 0.23
C PRO A 371 32.98 -5.01 -1.00
N VAL A 372 33.08 -6.32 -1.20
CA VAL A 372 32.43 -7.06 -2.27
C VAL A 372 31.43 -8.01 -1.59
N PRO A 373 30.18 -7.57 -1.39
CA PRO A 373 29.14 -8.38 -0.77
C PRO A 373 28.70 -9.49 -1.72
N ALA A 374 28.23 -10.59 -1.13
CA ALA A 374 27.74 -11.75 -1.85
C ALA A 374 26.58 -12.38 -1.09
N VAL A 375 25.58 -12.84 -1.83
CA VAL A 375 24.45 -13.59 -1.26
C VAL A 375 24.45 -14.97 -1.85
N ARG A 376 24.22 -15.98 -1.01
CA ARG A 376 24.07 -17.36 -1.43
C ARG A 376 22.71 -17.90 -1.04
N TRP A 377 21.98 -18.41 -2.02
CA TRP A 377 20.83 -19.27 -1.79
C TRP A 377 21.28 -20.72 -1.65
N ARG A 378 20.70 -21.44 -0.69
CA ARG A 378 20.88 -22.88 -0.51
C ARG A 378 19.54 -23.58 -0.37
N SER A 379 19.41 -24.68 -1.09
CA SER A 379 18.37 -25.67 -0.84
C SER A 379 18.99 -27.08 -0.85
N LYS A 380 18.16 -28.11 -0.65
CA LYS A 380 18.62 -29.51 -0.71
C LYS A 380 19.17 -29.91 -2.09
N SER A 381 18.77 -29.22 -3.16
CA SER A 381 19.05 -29.62 -4.55
C SER A 381 19.83 -28.57 -5.34
N LEU A 382 19.90 -27.33 -4.88
CA LEU A 382 20.43 -26.19 -5.62
C LEU A 382 21.25 -25.26 -4.72
N ARG A 383 22.13 -24.51 -5.37
CA ARG A 383 22.82 -23.35 -4.81
C ARG A 383 22.92 -22.26 -5.87
N LEU A 384 22.61 -21.02 -5.52
CA LEU A 384 22.83 -19.85 -6.36
C LEU A 384 23.72 -18.88 -5.59
N ASP A 385 24.87 -18.50 -6.14
CA ASP A 385 25.63 -17.35 -5.62
C ASP A 385 25.31 -16.11 -6.48
N ILE A 386 24.96 -15.00 -5.82
CA ILE A 386 24.74 -13.68 -6.43
C ILE A 386 25.91 -12.80 -6.00
N LEU A 387 26.70 -12.36 -6.98
CA LEU A 387 28.00 -11.73 -6.78
C LEU A 387 28.05 -10.38 -7.52
N PRO A 388 27.53 -9.29 -6.92
CA PRO A 388 27.67 -7.96 -7.47
C PRO A 388 29.07 -7.39 -7.21
N TRP A 389 29.63 -6.69 -8.19
CA TRP A 389 30.90 -5.97 -8.07
C TRP A 389 30.94 -4.86 -9.13
N VAL A 390 31.85 -3.89 -8.97
CA VAL A 390 31.98 -2.77 -9.90
C VAL A 390 33.36 -2.76 -10.56
N ASP A 391 33.41 -2.34 -11.82
CA ASP A 391 34.64 -2.11 -12.59
C ASP A 391 34.65 -0.69 -13.18
N GLY A 392 35.83 -0.15 -13.44
CA GLY A 392 36.00 1.19 -14.01
C GLY A 392 35.85 2.33 -13.00
N SER A 393 35.73 3.57 -13.51
CA SER A 393 35.64 4.79 -12.71
C SER A 393 34.90 5.90 -13.46
N GLY A 394 34.42 6.92 -12.74
CA GLY A 394 33.69 8.04 -13.36
C GLY A 394 32.52 7.57 -14.25
N GLU A 395 32.54 7.97 -15.53
CA GLU A 395 31.49 7.64 -16.51
C GLU A 395 31.60 6.21 -17.07
N THR A 396 32.71 5.51 -16.86
CA THR A 396 32.87 4.10 -17.30
C THR A 396 32.59 3.09 -16.18
N LEU A 397 32.22 3.58 -14.99
CA LEU A 397 31.89 2.75 -13.84
C LEU A 397 30.71 1.83 -14.18
N THR A 398 30.96 0.52 -14.15
CA THR A 398 30.02 -0.52 -14.57
C THR A 398 29.72 -1.45 -13.41
N LEU A 399 28.45 -1.70 -13.14
CA LEU A 399 28.01 -2.74 -12.20
C LEU A 399 27.93 -4.08 -12.94
N HIS A 400 28.65 -5.08 -12.40
CA HIS A 400 28.58 -6.46 -12.83
C HIS A 400 27.89 -7.30 -11.77
N VAL A 401 26.93 -8.15 -12.18
CA VAL A 401 26.30 -9.13 -11.28
C VAL A 401 26.50 -10.53 -11.84
N THR A 402 27.29 -11.34 -11.15
CA THR A 402 27.51 -12.74 -11.54
C THR A 402 26.56 -13.66 -10.79
N TYR A 403 25.70 -14.36 -11.53
CA TYR A 403 24.83 -15.41 -11.00
C TYR A 403 25.47 -16.78 -11.24
N ARG A 404 25.94 -17.44 -10.18
CA ARG A 404 26.56 -18.77 -10.25
C ARG A 404 25.61 -19.84 -9.73
N LEU A 405 24.87 -20.45 -10.65
CA LEU A 405 23.95 -21.53 -10.34
C LEU A 405 24.67 -22.89 -10.34
N ARG A 406 24.57 -23.62 -9.23
CA ARG A 406 25.07 -24.98 -9.05
C ARG A 406 23.94 -25.91 -8.70
N ARG A 407 23.89 -27.03 -9.40
CA ARG A 407 22.99 -28.13 -9.08
C ARG A 407 23.69 -29.11 -8.14
N LEU A 408 23.12 -29.33 -6.96
CA LEU A 408 23.65 -30.23 -5.93
C LEU A 408 23.11 -31.66 -6.06
N ARG A 409 21.88 -31.81 -6.59
CA ARG A 409 21.26 -33.12 -6.90
C ARG A 409 20.72 -33.14 -8.33
N ALA A 410 20.85 -34.27 -9.02
CA ALA A 410 20.33 -34.42 -10.38
C ALA A 410 18.80 -34.59 -10.39
N LYS A 411 18.09 -33.75 -11.16
CA LYS A 411 16.75 -34.00 -11.76
C LYS A 411 16.25 -32.79 -12.60
N GLY A 412 15.71 -33.05 -13.78
CA GLY A 412 14.84 -32.16 -14.58
C GLY A 412 15.46 -30.88 -15.18
N PRO A 413 14.74 -30.19 -16.08
CA PRO A 413 15.07 -28.83 -16.52
C PRO A 413 15.24 -27.86 -15.33
N LEU A 414 16.14 -26.89 -15.50
CA LEU A 414 16.37 -25.79 -14.57
C LEU A 414 16.64 -24.54 -15.39
N ARG A 415 15.93 -23.46 -15.07
CA ARG A 415 16.12 -22.16 -15.71
C ARG A 415 16.38 -21.11 -14.65
N LEU A 416 17.33 -20.23 -14.95
CA LEU A 416 17.54 -18.99 -14.21
C LEU A 416 16.87 -17.86 -14.99
N PHE A 417 16.00 -17.14 -14.30
CA PHE A 417 15.48 -15.86 -14.75
C PHE A 417 16.15 -14.77 -13.92
N VAL A 418 16.46 -13.65 -14.56
CA VAL A 418 16.85 -12.42 -13.87
C VAL A 418 15.93 -11.33 -14.40
N ALA A 419 15.05 -10.85 -13.54
CA ALA A 419 14.06 -9.85 -13.91
C ALA A 419 14.55 -8.46 -13.51
N ALA A 420 14.35 -7.47 -14.38
CA ALA A 420 14.36 -6.07 -13.98
C ALA A 420 13.01 -5.74 -13.32
N ARG A 421 13.04 -5.31 -12.06
CA ARG A 421 11.85 -5.13 -11.22
C ARG A 421 11.75 -3.67 -10.77
N PRO A 422 10.56 -3.07 -10.74
CA PRO A 422 10.36 -1.66 -10.43
C PRO A 422 10.42 -1.37 -8.93
N TRP A 423 11.37 -1.99 -8.22
CA TRP A 423 11.57 -1.83 -6.78
C TRP A 423 13.03 -1.46 -6.52
N GLN A 424 13.23 -0.57 -5.56
CA GLN A 424 14.51 -0.31 -4.91
C GLN A 424 14.81 -1.45 -3.92
N VAL A 425 16.06 -1.57 -3.50
CA VAL A 425 16.48 -2.57 -2.50
C VAL A 425 16.08 -2.15 -1.09
N ASN A 426 16.09 -0.85 -0.78
CA ASN A 426 15.75 -0.35 0.53
C ASN A 426 14.22 -0.34 0.77
N PRO A 427 13.72 -0.92 1.88
CA PRO A 427 12.30 -0.90 2.22
C PRO A 427 11.71 0.51 2.40
N PRO A 428 10.38 0.71 2.19
CA PRO A 428 9.70 1.99 2.37
C PRO A 428 9.89 2.63 3.76
N TRP A 429 9.92 1.85 4.84
CA TRP A 429 10.12 2.38 6.21
C TRP A 429 11.58 2.74 6.53
N GLN A 430 12.52 2.39 5.65
CA GLN A 430 13.91 2.85 5.68
C GLN A 430 14.16 3.98 4.67
N ALA A 431 13.08 4.58 4.16
CA ALA A 431 13.16 5.62 3.17
C ALA A 431 13.92 6.84 3.69
N PHE A 432 14.74 7.42 2.81
CA PHE A 432 15.41 8.68 3.06
C PHE A 432 15.21 9.58 1.85
N ARG A 433 14.65 10.77 2.09
CA ARG A 433 14.20 11.69 1.03
C ARG A 433 13.18 10.99 0.12
N ASN A 434 13.51 10.78 -1.15
CA ASN A 434 12.65 10.16 -2.17
C ASN A 434 13.06 8.71 -2.50
N LEU A 435 13.93 8.10 -1.71
CA LEU A 435 14.42 6.73 -1.90
C LEU A 435 13.70 5.78 -0.94
N GLY A 436 13.36 4.58 -1.40
CA GLY A 436 12.69 3.53 -0.64
C GLY A 436 11.44 2.98 -1.31
N GLY A 437 11.39 1.65 -1.45
CA GLY A 437 10.24 0.94 -1.99
C GLY A 437 10.21 0.92 -3.52
N ARG A 438 9.25 1.62 -4.12
CA ARG A 438 9.05 1.60 -5.58
C ARG A 438 10.13 2.39 -6.32
N SER A 439 10.54 1.89 -7.48
CA SER A 439 11.23 2.64 -8.53
C SER A 439 10.29 2.87 -9.72
N ASP A 440 10.43 4.00 -10.39
CA ASP A 440 9.51 4.42 -11.45
C ASP A 440 10.01 3.98 -12.83
N VAL A 441 9.61 2.79 -13.27
CA VAL A 441 9.97 2.22 -14.58
C VAL A 441 8.83 2.44 -15.58
N ARG A 442 9.10 3.16 -16.66
CA ARG A 442 8.14 3.52 -17.72
C ARG A 442 8.44 2.86 -19.06
N SER A 443 9.67 2.39 -19.25
CA SER A 443 10.17 1.85 -20.52
C SER A 443 11.08 0.64 -20.29
N ILE A 444 10.80 -0.44 -21.02
CA ILE A 444 11.65 -1.62 -21.12
C ILE A 444 11.73 -2.00 -22.59
N GLU A 445 12.93 -2.02 -23.14
CA GLU A 445 13.21 -2.50 -24.48
C GLU A 445 14.01 -3.80 -24.40
N CYS A 446 13.61 -4.80 -25.18
CA CYS A 446 14.26 -6.10 -25.22
C CYS A 446 15.15 -6.20 -26.48
N HIS A 447 16.44 -6.49 -26.29
CA HIS A 447 17.41 -6.66 -27.38
C HIS A 447 18.06 -8.05 -27.32
N PRO A 448 18.69 -8.54 -28.42
CA PRO A 448 19.29 -9.88 -28.43
C PRO A 448 20.30 -10.15 -27.30
N SER A 449 21.02 -9.13 -26.86
CA SER A 449 22.06 -9.21 -25.82
C SER A 449 21.58 -8.90 -24.39
N GLY A 450 20.31 -8.51 -24.21
CA GLY A 450 19.79 -8.10 -22.90
C GLY A 450 18.59 -7.15 -22.96
N LEU A 451 18.57 -6.14 -22.08
CA LEU A 451 17.47 -5.21 -21.89
C LEU A 451 17.97 -3.77 -21.79
N ARG A 452 17.14 -2.81 -22.20
CA ARG A 452 17.30 -1.39 -21.84
C ARG A 452 16.12 -0.95 -20.98
N VAL A 453 16.37 -0.45 -19.78
CA VAL A 453 15.34 -0.06 -18.80
C VAL A 453 15.62 1.38 -18.36
N GLU A 454 14.67 2.29 -18.56
CA GLU A 454 14.87 3.73 -18.32
C GLU A 454 16.19 4.28 -18.92
N GLY A 455 16.54 3.81 -20.12
CA GLY A 455 17.78 4.19 -20.82
C GLY A 455 19.06 3.52 -20.29
N ARG A 456 18.99 2.71 -19.22
CA ARG A 456 20.13 1.93 -18.69
C ARG A 456 20.25 0.61 -19.44
N GLU A 457 21.44 0.34 -19.96
CA GLU A 457 21.76 -0.92 -20.66
C GLU A 457 22.07 -2.05 -19.65
N VAL A 458 21.39 -3.18 -19.79
CA VAL A 458 21.63 -4.42 -19.07
C VAL A 458 22.05 -5.49 -20.07
N VAL A 459 23.35 -5.77 -20.13
CA VAL A 459 23.92 -6.77 -21.04
C VAL A 459 24.17 -8.08 -20.28
N THR A 460 23.78 -9.20 -20.89
CA THR A 460 23.96 -10.53 -20.29
C THR A 460 25.01 -11.34 -21.02
N THR A 461 25.88 -12.01 -20.26
CA THR A 461 26.87 -12.94 -20.78
C THR A 461 26.78 -14.28 -20.02
N PRO A 462 26.45 -15.40 -20.69
CA PRO A 462 26.08 -15.51 -22.11
C PRO A 462 24.75 -14.78 -22.43
N PRO A 463 24.43 -14.53 -23.72
CA PRO A 463 23.13 -13.99 -24.11
C PRO A 463 21.96 -14.83 -23.59
N PRO A 464 20.78 -14.22 -23.35
CA PRO A 464 19.68 -14.90 -22.69
C PRO A 464 18.96 -15.83 -23.68
N ALA A 465 18.59 -17.03 -23.24
CA ALA A 465 17.85 -17.99 -24.07
C ALA A 465 16.43 -17.50 -24.41
N ALA A 466 15.84 -16.66 -23.55
CA ALA A 466 14.55 -16.02 -23.76
C ALA A 466 14.56 -14.65 -23.05
N ARG A 467 13.74 -13.72 -23.55
CA ARG A 467 13.56 -12.38 -23.00
C ARG A 467 12.14 -11.91 -23.26
N GLY A 468 11.67 -11.01 -22.41
CA GLY A 468 10.36 -10.40 -22.55
C GLY A 468 10.17 -9.29 -21.53
N ALA A 469 9.13 -8.51 -21.74
CA ALA A 469 8.66 -7.50 -20.81
C ALA A 469 7.14 -7.63 -20.71
N ALA A 470 6.61 -7.30 -19.54
CA ALA A 470 5.19 -7.23 -19.29
C ALA A 470 4.90 -5.95 -18.51
N THR A 471 3.82 -5.27 -18.86
CA THR A 471 3.31 -4.18 -18.02
C THR A 471 2.69 -4.75 -16.74
N PHE A 472 2.41 -3.87 -15.77
CA PHE A 472 1.70 -4.26 -14.55
C PHE A 472 0.35 -4.94 -14.86
N GLU A 473 -0.43 -4.39 -15.80
CA GLU A 473 -1.73 -4.92 -16.23
C GLU A 473 -1.65 -6.28 -16.93
N GLN A 474 -0.51 -6.63 -17.50
CA GLN A 474 -0.28 -7.93 -18.13
C GLN A 474 0.04 -9.04 -17.12
N GLY A 475 0.06 -8.73 -15.81
CA GLY A 475 0.28 -9.70 -14.73
C GLY A 475 1.73 -9.82 -14.26
N GLY A 476 2.65 -9.01 -14.79
CA GLY A 476 4.06 -9.05 -14.40
C GLY A 476 4.80 -10.29 -14.90
N VAL A 477 5.90 -10.68 -14.24
CA VAL A 477 6.89 -11.64 -14.77
C VAL A 477 6.83 -13.05 -14.17
N LEU A 478 5.96 -13.30 -13.19
CA LEU A 478 5.91 -14.56 -12.43
C LEU A 478 4.73 -15.51 -12.71
N PRO A 479 3.56 -15.07 -13.22
CA PRO A 479 2.44 -15.98 -13.49
C PRO A 479 2.65 -16.98 -14.66
N TRP A 480 3.87 -17.19 -15.16
CA TRP A 480 4.15 -17.83 -16.46
C TRP A 480 4.84 -19.19 -16.37
#